data_AF-A0A9P5QD66-F1
#
_entry.id   AF-A0A9P5QD66-F1
#
_cell.length_a   1.000
_cell.length_b   1.000
_cell.length_c   1.000
_cell.angle_alpha   90.00
_cell.angle_beta   90.00
_cell.angle_gamma   90.00
#
_symmetry.space_group_name_H-M   'P 1'
#
loop_
_entity.id
_entity.type
_entity.pdbx_description
1 polymer ?
#
loop_
_entity_poly.entity_id
_entity_poly.type
_entity_poly.pdbx_seq_one_letter_code
_entity_poly.pdbx_strand_id
1 'polypeptide(L)'
;MTSTVKPGATWKKTSYPSIKNSVFPVEVAGNESFNNVHLASVMLGVPMIIVTFIKLPFWTYPVLTILLALPIFATYFVYGSKFAVPFNNRVQTPGKKVEDYITIVDPAFQQYKGKNRIPMETFFEAYFDGK
;
A
#
# COMPACT_ATOMS: atom_id res chain seq x y z
N MET A 1 -13.75 2.88 28.60
CA MET A 1 -14.40 3.59 27.47
C MET A 1 -14.58 2.59 26.34
N THR A 2 -15.80 2.09 26.19
CA THR A 2 -16.21 1.05 25.26
C THR A 2 -16.27 1.64 23.85
N SER A 3 -15.33 1.29 22.97
CA SER A 3 -15.39 1.70 21.57
C SER A 3 -16.47 0.90 20.86
N THR A 4 -17.58 1.56 20.53
CA THR A 4 -18.69 0.99 19.75
C THR A 4 -18.21 0.68 18.33
N VAL A 5 -17.83 -0.57 18.09
CA VAL A 5 -17.57 -1.10 16.74
C VAL A 5 -18.92 -1.37 16.06
N LYS A 6 -19.22 -0.70 14.94
CA LYS A 6 -20.40 -0.99 14.12
C LYS A 6 -20.24 -2.38 13.45
N PRO A 7 -21.30 -3.20 13.35
CA PRO A 7 -21.19 -4.64 13.13
C PRO A 7 -20.99 -4.99 11.65
N GLY A 8 -20.18 -6.03 11.42
CA GLY A 8 -19.91 -6.59 10.10
C GLY A 8 -18.73 -7.55 10.08
N ALA A 9 -17.88 -7.51 11.10
CA ALA A 9 -16.81 -8.48 11.23
C ALA A 9 -16.41 -8.75 12.67
N THR A 10 -16.83 -9.92 13.14
CA THR A 10 -16.29 -10.55 14.34
C THR A 10 -14.81 -10.83 14.12
N TRP A 11 -13.92 -10.12 14.83
CA TRP A 11 -12.51 -10.50 14.90
C TRP A 11 -12.32 -11.39 16.13
N LYS A 12 -11.59 -12.49 15.97
CA LYS A 12 -11.34 -13.44 17.05
C LYS A 12 -10.08 -12.99 17.79
N LYS A 13 -10.24 -12.54 19.04
CA LYS A 13 -9.11 -12.30 19.94
C LYS A 13 -8.34 -13.61 20.15
N THR A 14 -7.02 -13.51 20.18
CA THR A 14 -6.20 -14.62 20.64
C THR A 14 -6.30 -14.74 22.16
N SER A 15 -6.31 -15.98 22.67
CA SER A 15 -6.39 -16.27 24.10
C SER A 15 -5.02 -16.51 24.75
N TYR A 16 -3.93 -16.45 23.96
CA TYR A 16 -2.59 -16.66 24.50
C TYR A 16 -2.19 -15.46 25.38
N PRO A 17 -1.74 -15.70 26.64
CA PRO A 17 -1.38 -14.62 27.56
C PRO A 17 -0.19 -13.79 27.08
N SER A 18 0.69 -14.38 26.26
CA SER A 18 1.86 -13.70 25.68
C SER A 18 1.53 -12.77 24.52
N ILE A 19 0.34 -12.85 23.92
CA ILE A 19 -0.02 -12.05 22.74
C ILE A 19 -1.02 -10.97 23.14
N LYS A 20 -0.53 -9.73 23.22
CA LYS A 20 -1.36 -8.57 23.50
C LYS A 20 -2.23 -8.25 22.28
N ASN A 21 -3.54 -8.45 22.42
CA ASN A 21 -4.50 -8.07 21.39
C ASN A 21 -4.50 -6.54 21.17
N SER A 22 -4.55 -6.10 19.90
CA SER A 22 -4.67 -4.68 19.57
C SER A 22 -5.99 -4.09 20.04
N VAL A 23 -5.98 -2.80 20.40
CA VAL A 23 -7.20 -2.02 20.69
C VAL A 23 -8.00 -1.79 19.40
N PHE A 24 -7.31 -1.62 18.27
CA PHE A 24 -7.89 -1.44 16.94
C PHE A 24 -7.27 -2.47 15.98
N PRO A 25 -7.95 -3.60 15.69
CA PRO A 25 -7.46 -4.60 14.74
C PRO A 25 -7.72 -4.08 13.31
N VAL A 26 -6.82 -3.22 12.85
CA VAL A 26 -6.85 -2.66 11.51
C VAL A 26 -5.78 -3.37 10.70
N GLU A 27 -6.21 -4.09 9.67
CA GLU A 27 -5.30 -4.67 8.69
C GLU A 27 -4.95 -3.60 7.66
N VAL A 28 -3.68 -3.52 7.29
CA VAL A 28 -3.21 -2.67 6.19
C VAL A 28 -3.24 -3.50 4.90
N ALA A 29 -3.21 -2.84 3.75
CA ALA A 29 -3.16 -3.52 2.47
C ALA A 29 -1.96 -4.48 2.41
N GLY A 30 -2.24 -5.77 2.32
CA GLY A 30 -1.25 -6.85 2.30
C GLY A 30 -1.26 -7.64 0.98
N ASN A 31 -0.68 -8.84 1.01
CA ASN A 31 -0.59 -9.74 -0.14
C ASN A 31 -1.96 -10.29 -0.60
N GLU A 32 -3.03 -10.03 0.14
CA GLU A 32 -4.38 -10.51 -0.18
C GLU A 32 -4.90 -9.98 -1.53
N SER A 33 -4.37 -8.84 -2.00
CA SER A 33 -4.71 -8.26 -3.31
C SER A 33 -3.92 -8.85 -4.48
N PHE A 34 -2.92 -9.70 -4.21
CA PHE A 34 -2.04 -10.24 -5.24
C PHE A 34 -2.63 -11.50 -5.88
N ASN A 35 -2.61 -11.54 -7.21
CA ASN A 35 -3.12 -12.68 -7.97
C ASN A 35 -2.09 -13.11 -9.03
N ASN A 36 -1.62 -14.35 -8.91
CA ASN A 36 -0.66 -14.96 -9.85
C ASN A 36 -1.19 -15.04 -11.27
N VAL A 37 -2.49 -15.31 -11.44
CA VAL A 37 -3.13 -15.37 -12.77
C VAL A 37 -3.13 -13.99 -13.40
N HIS A 38 -3.43 -12.96 -12.62
CA HIS A 38 -3.39 -11.58 -13.09
C HIS A 38 -1.97 -11.18 -13.49
N LEU A 39 -0.96 -11.46 -12.66
CA LEU A 39 0.44 -11.23 -12.99
C LEU A 39 0.87 -11.94 -14.28
N ALA A 40 0.57 -13.24 -14.42
CA ALA A 40 0.90 -14.02 -15.60
C ALA A 40 0.21 -13.47 -16.86
N SER A 41 -1.04 -13.04 -16.74
CA SER A 41 -1.79 -12.44 -17.85
C SER A 41 -1.16 -11.13 -18.33
N VAL A 42 -0.64 -10.29 -17.42
CA VAL A 42 0.04 -9.05 -17.78
C VAL A 42 1.41 -9.34 -18.40
N MET A 43 2.17 -10.28 -17.82
CA MET A 43 3.50 -10.65 -18.33
C MET A 43 3.47 -11.24 -19.73
N LEU A 44 2.46 -12.06 -20.06
CA LEU A 44 2.32 -12.65 -21.40
C LEU A 44 1.49 -11.77 -22.34
N GLY A 45 0.50 -11.05 -21.81
CA GLY A 45 -0.39 -10.19 -22.58
C GLY A 45 0.30 -8.96 -23.15
N VAL A 46 1.15 -8.28 -22.39
CA VAL A 46 1.83 -7.05 -22.86
C VAL A 46 2.74 -7.32 -24.07
N PRO A 47 3.65 -8.31 -24.05
CA PRO A 47 4.44 -8.66 -25.23
C PRO A 47 3.58 -9.09 -26.43
N MET A 48 2.47 -9.79 -26.19
CA MET A 48 1.55 -10.22 -27.25
C MET A 48 0.87 -9.02 -27.92
N ILE A 49 0.42 -8.05 -27.12
CA ILE A 49 -0.17 -6.80 -27.62
C ILE A 49 0.88 -6.02 -28.45
N ILE A 50 2.12 -5.93 -27.98
CA ILE A 50 3.19 -5.24 -28.72
C ILE A 50 3.45 -5.91 -30.08
N VAL A 51 3.59 -7.24 -30.11
CA VAL A 51 3.83 -8.00 -31.35
C VAL A 51 2.67 -7.84 -32.33
N THR A 52 1.43 -7.92 -31.86
CA THR A 52 0.23 -7.82 -32.72
C THR A 52 -0.02 -6.40 -33.20
N PHE A 53 0.18 -5.39 -32.35
CA PHE A 53 -0.07 -3.99 -32.68
C PHE A 53 0.95 -3.42 -33.66
N ILE A 54 2.23 -3.76 -33.48
CA ILE A 54 3.33 -3.33 -34.36
C ILE A 54 3.52 -4.30 -35.55
N LYS A 55 2.73 -5.40 -35.61
CA LYS A 55 2.81 -6.46 -36.63
C LYS A 55 4.20 -7.07 -36.76
N LEU A 56 4.88 -7.32 -35.63
CA LEU A 56 6.16 -8.02 -35.63
C LEU A 56 5.99 -9.51 -35.97
N PRO A 57 7.06 -10.16 -36.48
CA PRO A 57 7.08 -11.61 -36.66
C PRO A 57 6.85 -12.32 -35.32
N PHE A 58 6.03 -13.38 -35.32
CA PHE A 58 5.69 -14.12 -34.08
C PHE A 58 6.91 -14.71 -33.36
N TRP A 59 8.00 -15.00 -34.09
CA TRP A 59 9.27 -15.44 -33.50
C TRP A 59 9.92 -14.42 -32.56
N THR A 60 9.57 -13.14 -32.66
CA THR A 60 10.07 -12.10 -31.75
C THR A 60 9.37 -12.10 -30.39
N TYR A 61 8.21 -12.75 -30.27
CA TYR A 61 7.42 -12.83 -29.05
C TYR A 61 8.19 -13.37 -27.83
N PRO A 62 8.85 -14.55 -27.88
CA PRO A 62 9.61 -15.04 -26.73
C PRO A 62 10.77 -14.12 -26.34
N VAL A 63 11.44 -13.49 -27.32
CA VAL A 63 12.54 -12.55 -27.08
C VAL A 63 12.04 -11.30 -26.35
N LEU A 64 10.94 -10.71 -26.84
CA LEU A 64 10.30 -9.56 -26.19
C LEU A 64 9.77 -9.88 -24.81
N THR A 65 9.21 -11.08 -24.62
CA THR A 65 8.71 -11.52 -23.32
C THR A 65 9.83 -11.57 -22.28
N ILE A 66 10.99 -12.14 -22.62
CA ILE A 66 12.14 -12.19 -21.72
C ILE A 66 12.68 -10.79 -21.42
N LEU A 67 12.78 -9.94 -22.45
CA LEU A 67 13.30 -8.58 -22.30
C LEU A 67 12.38 -7.68 -21.46
N LEU A 68 11.06 -7.80 -21.64
CA LEU A 68 10.07 -7.04 -20.88
C LEU A 68 9.68 -7.70 -19.54
N ALA A 69 10.07 -8.94 -19.26
CA ALA A 69 9.66 -9.64 -18.04
C ALA A 69 10.01 -8.86 -16.77
N LEU A 70 11.24 -8.37 -16.65
CA LEU A 70 11.70 -7.58 -15.50
C LEU A 70 10.98 -6.23 -15.36
N PRO A 71 10.91 -5.36 -16.39
CA PRO A 71 10.22 -4.07 -16.24
C PRO A 71 8.71 -4.22 -16.02
N ILE A 72 8.05 -5.21 -16.64
CA ILE A 72 6.63 -5.51 -16.37
C ILE A 72 6.45 -5.96 -14.92
N PHE A 73 7.31 -6.85 -14.44
CA PHE A 73 7.25 -7.31 -13.05
C PHE A 73 7.45 -6.15 -12.07
N ALA A 74 8.50 -5.34 -12.27
CA ALA A 74 8.76 -4.17 -11.41
C ALA A 74 7.58 -3.19 -11.37
N THR A 75 7.02 -2.85 -12.54
CA THR A 75 5.87 -1.93 -12.61
C THR A 75 4.62 -2.51 -11.96
N TYR A 76 4.35 -3.81 -12.15
CA TYR A 76 3.25 -4.50 -11.48
C TYR A 76 3.31 -4.34 -9.97
N PHE A 77 4.48 -4.56 -9.35
CA PHE A 77 4.64 -4.42 -7.91
C PHE A 77 4.54 -2.97 -7.45
N VAL A 78 5.15 -2.02 -8.15
CA VAL A 78 5.07 -0.59 -7.80
C VAL A 78 3.63 -0.10 -7.80
N TYR A 79 2.87 -0.40 -8.86
CA TYR A 79 1.48 0.01 -8.95
C TYR A 79 0.57 -0.76 -7.98
N GLY A 80 0.82 -2.06 -7.84
CA GLY A 80 0.15 -2.91 -6.85
C GLY A 80 0.28 -2.32 -5.45
N SER A 81 1.50 -2.00 -5.01
CA SER A 81 1.75 -1.44 -3.67
C SER A 81 1.19 -0.02 -3.50
N LYS A 82 1.27 0.82 -4.54
CA LYS A 82 0.80 2.21 -4.45
C LYS A 82 -0.72 2.31 -4.31
N PHE A 83 -1.45 1.40 -4.97
CA PHE A 83 -2.91 1.44 -5.05
C PHE A 83 -3.59 0.32 -4.25
N ALA A 84 -2.84 -0.47 -3.49
CA ALA A 84 -3.41 -1.52 -2.66
C ALA A 84 -4.36 -0.92 -1.63
N VAL A 85 -5.61 -1.41 -1.64
CA VAL A 85 -6.63 -1.07 -0.64
C VAL A 85 -6.65 -2.18 0.41
N PRO A 86 -6.81 -1.86 1.70
CA PRO A 86 -7.00 -2.89 2.72
C PRO A 86 -8.26 -3.71 2.41
N PHE A 87 -8.09 -5.04 2.28
CA PHE A 87 -9.19 -5.94 1.95
C PHE A 87 -10.20 -6.03 3.12
N ASN A 88 -9.72 -5.97 4.36
CA ASN A 88 -10.51 -6.09 5.58
C ASN A 88 -10.41 -4.83 6.46
N ASN A 89 -10.96 -3.69 6.00
CA ASN A 89 -11.17 -2.51 6.87
C ASN A 89 -12.41 -2.68 7.76
N ARG A 90 -12.33 -3.67 8.66
CA ARG A 90 -13.40 -4.11 9.56
C ARG A 90 -13.61 -3.18 10.76
N VAL A 91 -12.65 -2.30 11.03
CA VAL A 91 -12.66 -1.36 12.15
C VAL A 91 -12.36 0.05 11.65
N GLN A 92 -13.19 1.00 12.06
CA GLN A 92 -12.96 2.42 11.78
C GLN A 92 -11.82 2.91 12.67
N THR A 93 -10.75 3.42 12.07
CA THR A 93 -9.72 4.13 12.82
C THR A 93 -10.29 5.45 13.34
N PRO A 94 -9.82 5.95 14.50
CA PRO A 94 -10.27 7.23 15.05
C PRO A 94 -9.92 8.43 14.15
N GLY A 95 -9.19 8.24 13.04
CA GLY A 95 -8.95 9.27 12.04
C GLY A 95 -8.27 10.52 12.58
N LYS A 96 -7.47 10.36 13.65
CA LYS A 96 -6.74 11.43 14.32
C LYS A 96 -5.88 12.20 13.35
N LYS A 97 -5.77 13.50 13.58
CA LYS A 97 -5.00 14.41 12.74
C LYS A 97 -3.54 14.43 13.18
N VAL A 98 -2.64 14.94 12.36
CA VAL A 98 -1.19 15.03 12.66
C VAL A 98 -0.94 15.77 13.97
N GLU A 99 -1.73 16.82 14.25
CA GLU A 99 -1.60 17.66 15.45
C GLU A 99 -1.94 16.90 16.75
N ASP A 100 -2.67 15.79 16.67
CA ASP A 100 -2.97 14.95 17.84
C ASP A 100 -1.75 14.11 18.28
N TYR A 101 -0.72 14.03 17.44
CA TYR A 101 0.45 13.18 17.64
C TYR A 101 1.74 13.98 17.85
N ILE A 102 1.88 15.12 17.19
CA ILE A 102 3.10 15.94 17.22
C ILE A 102 2.76 17.42 17.40
N THR A 103 3.66 18.15 18.05
CA THR A 103 3.59 19.61 18.14
C THR A 103 4.53 20.20 17.10
N ILE A 104 4.00 21.03 16.21
CA ILE A 104 4.80 21.71 15.17
C ILE A 104 5.28 23.05 15.76
N VAL A 105 6.60 23.24 15.87
CA VAL A 105 7.19 24.46 16.43
C VAL A 105 7.46 25.47 15.33
N ASP A 106 8.06 25.03 14.22
CA ASP A 106 8.43 25.87 13.09
C ASP A 106 7.21 26.19 12.17
N PRO A 107 6.95 27.49 11.87
CA PRO A 107 5.87 27.91 10.99
C PRO A 107 5.94 27.32 9.56
N ALA A 108 7.11 26.95 9.06
CA ALA A 108 7.28 26.38 7.72
C ALA A 108 6.58 25.02 7.54
N PHE A 109 6.37 24.28 8.64
CA PHE A 109 5.74 22.96 8.63
C PHE A 109 4.23 23.02 8.85
N GLN A 110 3.64 24.22 9.00
CA GLN A 110 2.19 24.39 9.17
C GLN A 110 1.36 23.96 7.95
N GLN A 111 1.98 23.71 6.80
CA GLN A 111 1.34 23.10 5.63
C GLN A 111 0.93 21.63 5.86
N TYR A 112 1.59 20.96 6.82
CA TYR A 112 1.35 19.55 7.16
C TYR A 112 0.32 19.39 8.29
N LYS A 113 -0.82 20.09 8.15
CA LYS A 113 -1.93 20.06 9.10
C LYS A 113 -3.03 19.08 8.69
N GLY A 114 -3.81 18.61 9.65
CA GLY A 114 -4.96 17.74 9.42
C GLY A 114 -4.57 16.33 8.98
N LYS A 115 -4.94 15.98 7.74
CA LYS A 115 -4.66 14.66 7.12
C LYS A 115 -3.47 14.68 6.17
N ASN A 116 -2.80 15.83 6.01
CA ASN A 116 -1.62 15.95 5.18
C ASN A 116 -0.47 15.18 5.84
N ARG A 117 0.22 14.36 5.05
CA ARG A 117 1.34 13.54 5.55
C ARG A 117 2.64 14.29 5.37
N ILE A 118 3.55 14.15 6.33
CA ILE A 118 4.93 14.64 6.23
C ILE A 118 5.77 13.51 5.61
N PRO A 119 6.57 13.78 4.57
CA PRO A 119 7.57 12.81 4.10
C PRO A 119 8.49 12.39 5.24
N MET A 120 8.78 11.10 5.36
CA MET A 120 9.49 10.56 6.53
C MET A 120 10.89 11.14 6.68
N GLU A 121 11.60 11.34 5.56
CA GLU A 121 12.92 11.98 5.51
C GLU A 121 12.87 13.40 6.08
N THR A 122 11.98 14.24 5.55
CA THR A 122 11.79 15.62 6.02
C THR A 122 11.37 15.68 7.49
N PHE A 123 10.49 14.78 7.94
CA PHE A 123 10.09 14.71 9.33
C PHE A 123 11.26 14.38 10.24
N PHE A 124 12.10 13.41 9.84
CA PHE A 124 13.27 13.00 10.60
C PHE A 124 14.24 14.17 10.74
N GLU A 125 14.64 14.80 9.64
CA GLU A 125 15.52 15.96 9.65
C GLU A 125 15.00 17.09 10.55
N ALA A 126 13.72 17.47 10.40
CA ALA A 126 13.11 18.52 11.22
C ALA A 126 13.06 18.15 12.71
N TYR A 127 12.79 16.88 13.03
CA TYR A 127 12.74 16.39 14.40
C TYR A 127 14.12 16.45 15.08
N PHE A 128 15.20 16.08 14.39
CA PHE A 128 16.56 16.18 14.95
C PHE A 128 17.03 17.63 15.10
N ASP A 129 16.58 18.52 14.20
CA ASP A 129 16.82 19.95 14.31
C ASP A 129 15.98 20.64 15.41
N GLY A 130 15.01 19.93 16.00
CA GLY A 130 14.11 20.47 17.03
C GLY A 130 13.08 21.48 16.50
N LYS A 131 12.68 21.34 15.24
CA LYS A 131 11.71 22.19 14.53
C LYS A 131 10.28 21.69 14.63
#